data_AF-A0A2V8PDR5-F1
#
_entry.id   AF-A0A2V8PDR5-F1
#
_cell.length_a   1.000
_cell.length_b   1.000
_cell.length_c   1.000
_cell.angle_alpha   90.00
_cell.angle_beta   90.00
_cell.angle_gamma   90.00
#
_symmetry.space_group_name_H-M   'P 1'
#
loop_
_entity.id
_entity.type
_entity.pdbx_description
1 polymer ?
#
loop_
_entity_poly.entity_id
_entity_poly.type
_entity_poly.pdbx_seq_one_letter_code
_entity_poly.pdbx_strand_id
1 'polypeptide(L)'
;MFVVPALGGNERKVSSFGYRPRWSPDGSQILFSTSLLWVWETPKAYVVGLDGRAPREVLSEFLAGFITTPQVAWHPDGQRVSLWGTHRQLGASFWTIPVAGGTPVRSVPTKQVEQQLKDTAVTFTDFMWAPSGRSLYFEGTAQGVTNLW
;
A
#
# COMPACT_ATOMS: atom_id res chain seq x y z
N MET A 1 -12.55 -10.35 6.65
CA MET A 1 -12.24 -9.11 7.38
C MET A 1 -13.47 -8.63 8.14
N PHE A 2 -13.28 -8.22 9.39
CA PHE A 2 -14.31 -7.70 10.27
C PHE A 2 -13.85 -6.35 10.83
N VAL A 3 -14.81 -5.49 11.15
CA VAL A 3 -14.59 -4.26 11.93
C VAL A 3 -15.23 -4.46 13.29
N VAL A 4 -14.48 -4.13 14.35
CA VAL A 4 -14.94 -4.20 15.73
C VAL A 4 -14.80 -2.81 16.34
N PRO A 5 -15.84 -2.27 17.01
CA PRO A 5 -15.71 -1.00 17.73
C PRO A 5 -14.63 -1.09 18.82
N ALA A 6 -13.76 -0.09 18.90
CA ALA A 6 -12.62 -0.11 19.83
C ALA A 6 -13.03 -0.12 21.31
N LEU A 7 -14.21 0.42 21.63
CA LEU A 7 -14.76 0.47 22.99
C LEU A 7 -15.72 -0.70 23.29
N GLY A 8 -15.79 -1.70 22.41
CA GLY A 8 -16.70 -2.84 22.52
C GLY A 8 -18.01 -2.65 21.75
N GLY A 9 -18.68 -3.77 21.46
CA GLY A 9 -19.88 -3.85 20.62
C GLY A 9 -19.79 -5.04 19.65
N ASN A 10 -20.83 -5.22 18.84
CA ASN A 10 -20.87 -6.31 17.87
C ASN A 10 -19.91 -6.07 16.70
N GLU A 11 -19.21 -7.12 16.28
CA GLU A 11 -18.42 -7.10 15.07
C GLU A 11 -19.31 -7.02 13.83
N ARG A 12 -18.77 -6.39 12.79
CA ARG A 12 -19.40 -6.33 11.48
C ARG A 12 -18.48 -6.93 10.43
N LYS A 13 -18.98 -7.94 9.71
CA LYS A 13 -18.28 -8.46 8.54
C LYS A 13 -18.31 -7.41 7.42
N VAL A 14 -17.14 -7.05 6.91
CA VAL A 14 -16.98 -6.11 5.77
C VAL A 14 -16.54 -6.79 4.49
N SER A 15 -15.83 -7.92 4.59
CA SER A 15 -15.42 -8.72 3.44
C SER A 15 -15.18 -10.17 3.86
N SER A 16 -15.46 -11.13 2.97
CA SER A 16 -15.13 -12.55 3.16
C SER A 16 -13.65 -12.87 2.87
N PHE A 17 -12.90 -11.95 2.26
CA PHE A 17 -11.51 -12.11 1.88
C PHE A 17 -10.70 -10.83 2.15
N GLY A 18 -9.39 -10.89 1.97
CA GLY A 18 -8.51 -9.73 2.02
C GLY A 18 -7.48 -9.75 3.14
N TYR A 19 -6.36 -9.09 2.89
CA TYR A 19 -5.19 -8.98 3.77
C TYR A 19 -4.65 -7.55 3.82
N ARG A 20 -3.88 -7.25 4.87
CA ARG A 20 -3.23 -5.95 5.11
C ARG A 20 -4.20 -4.75 5.00
N PRO A 21 -5.33 -4.77 5.74
CA PRO A 21 -6.30 -3.69 5.65
C PRO A 21 -5.70 -2.36 6.12
N ARG A 22 -6.00 -1.28 5.39
CA ARG A 22 -5.65 0.10 5.73
C ARG A 22 -6.90 0.97 5.64
N TRP A 23 -7.24 1.66 6.72
CA TRP A 23 -8.32 2.65 6.71
C TRP A 23 -7.99 3.83 5.80
N SER A 24 -8.99 4.37 5.12
CA SER A 24 -8.91 5.68 4.51
C SER A 24 -8.74 6.76 5.59
N PRO A 25 -8.14 7.91 5.28
CA PRO A 25 -7.89 8.96 6.28
C PRO A 25 -9.16 9.49 6.95
N ASP A 26 -10.30 9.45 6.26
CA ASP A 26 -11.62 9.83 6.77
C ASP A 26 -12.36 8.69 7.50
N GLY A 27 -11.77 7.49 7.56
CA GLY A 27 -12.37 6.31 8.19
C GLY A 27 -13.59 5.72 7.47
N SER A 28 -13.93 6.20 6.27
CA SER A 28 -15.13 5.74 5.54
C SER A 28 -14.93 4.44 4.77
N GLN A 29 -13.68 4.11 4.44
CA GLN A 29 -13.32 3.02 3.53
C GLN A 29 -12.10 2.24 4.05
N ILE A 30 -11.97 0.99 3.59
CA ILE A 30 -10.85 0.11 3.88
C ILE A 30 -10.24 -0.33 2.55
N LEU A 31 -8.95 -0.06 2.37
CA LEU A 31 -8.12 -0.59 1.28
C LEU A 31 -7.46 -1.90 1.74
N PHE A 32 -7.41 -2.92 0.88
CA PHE A 32 -6.78 -4.20 1.21
C PHE A 32 -6.36 -4.96 -0.06
N SER A 33 -5.52 -5.98 0.11
CA SER A 33 -5.00 -6.81 -0.99
C SER A 33 -5.52 -8.26 -0.92
N THR A 34 -5.42 -9.03 -2.01
CA THR A 34 -5.92 -10.42 -2.06
C THR A 34 -4.94 -11.49 -1.58
N SER A 35 -3.65 -11.17 -1.41
CA SER A 35 -2.64 -12.15 -1.02
C SER A 35 -1.64 -11.59 -0.02
N LEU A 36 -1.19 -12.44 0.92
CA LEU A 36 -0.01 -12.22 1.77
C LEU A 36 1.28 -12.71 1.10
N LEU A 37 1.17 -13.65 0.16
CA LEU A 37 2.29 -14.38 -0.41
C LEU A 37 2.68 -13.81 -1.77
N TRP A 38 3.97 -13.95 -2.08
CA TRP A 38 4.60 -13.76 -3.39
C TRP A 38 4.14 -14.86 -4.38
N VAL A 39 2.83 -15.07 -4.51
CA VAL A 39 2.25 -15.95 -5.52
C VAL A 39 2.32 -15.27 -6.88
N TRP A 40 2.56 -16.06 -7.92
CA TRP A 40 2.64 -15.64 -9.33
C TRP A 40 1.27 -15.22 -9.92
N GLU A 41 0.35 -14.78 -9.09
CA GLU A 41 -0.94 -14.22 -9.53
C GLU A 41 -0.82 -12.71 -9.70
N THR A 42 -1.60 -12.16 -10.63
CA THR A 42 -1.70 -10.72 -10.81
C THR A 42 -2.10 -10.06 -9.50
N PRO A 43 -1.31 -9.10 -8.99
CA PRO A 43 -1.66 -8.36 -7.78
C PRO A 43 -3.01 -7.68 -7.89
N LYS A 44 -3.81 -7.74 -6.82
CA LYS A 44 -5.09 -7.05 -6.75
C LYS A 44 -5.23 -6.26 -5.46
N ALA A 45 -5.82 -5.08 -5.58
CA ALA A 45 -6.22 -4.25 -4.46
C ALA A 45 -7.73 -3.96 -4.55
N TYR A 46 -8.36 -3.88 -3.39
CA TYR A 46 -9.78 -3.65 -3.25
C TYR A 46 -10.04 -2.56 -2.24
N VAL A 47 -11.12 -1.81 -2.47
CA VAL A 47 -11.68 -0.86 -1.52
C VAL A 47 -13.09 -1.31 -1.15
N VAL A 48 -13.40 -1.28 0.15
CA VAL A 48 -14.74 -1.56 0.67
C VAL A 48 -15.17 -0.48 1.65
N GLY A 49 -16.41 -0.04 1.55
CA GLY A 49 -17.02 0.89 2.50
C GLY A 49 -17.69 0.16 3.66
N LEU A 50 -18.19 0.94 4.63
CA LEU A 50 -18.99 0.44 5.75
C LEU A 50 -20.50 0.46 5.46
N ASP A 51 -20.92 0.42 4.20
CA ASP A 51 -22.33 0.43 3.81
C ASP A 51 -22.87 -0.99 3.51
N GLY A 52 -22.00 -2.01 3.54
CA GLY A 52 -22.37 -3.41 3.30
C GLY A 52 -22.35 -3.79 1.82
N ARG A 53 -21.96 -2.89 0.91
CA ARG A 53 -21.71 -3.24 -0.49
C ARG A 53 -20.48 -4.12 -0.62
N ALA A 54 -20.44 -4.90 -1.69
CA ALA A 54 -19.29 -5.75 -2.01
C ALA A 54 -18.02 -4.91 -2.24
N PRO A 55 -16.83 -5.42 -1.88
CA PRO A 55 -15.57 -4.78 -2.22
C PRO A 55 -15.43 -4.53 -3.71
N ARG A 56 -14.90 -3.37 -4.09
CA ARG A 56 -14.63 -2.99 -5.47
C ARG A 56 -13.13 -3.06 -5.75
N GLU A 57 -12.75 -3.73 -6.84
CA GLU A 57 -11.36 -3.77 -7.29
C GLU A 57 -10.90 -2.37 -7.74
N VAL A 58 -9.65 -2.02 -7.42
CA VAL A 58 -9.04 -0.74 -7.80
C VAL A 58 -7.64 -0.98 -8.38
N LEU A 59 -7.24 -0.08 -9.29
CA LEU A 59 -5.89 -0.05 -9.86
C LEU A 59 -5.47 -1.32 -10.63
N SER A 60 -6.42 -2.16 -11.09
CA SER A 60 -6.15 -3.45 -11.72
C SER A 60 -5.14 -3.38 -12.87
N GLU A 61 -5.33 -2.43 -13.79
CA GLU A 61 -4.44 -2.24 -14.95
C GLU A 61 -3.02 -1.86 -14.51
N PHE A 62 -2.89 -0.98 -13.53
CA PHE A 62 -1.60 -0.55 -13.03
C PHE A 62 -0.87 -1.67 -12.26
N LEU A 63 -1.62 -2.40 -11.43
CA LEU A 63 -1.09 -3.51 -10.63
C LEU A 63 -0.61 -4.69 -11.49
N ALA A 64 -1.13 -4.85 -12.71
CA ALA A 64 -0.62 -5.84 -13.67
C ALA A 64 0.87 -5.61 -14.04
N GLY A 65 1.39 -4.39 -13.86
CA GLY A 65 2.80 -4.06 -14.04
C GLY A 65 3.73 -4.63 -12.96
N PHE A 66 3.21 -5.16 -11.85
CA PHE A 66 4.01 -5.66 -10.74
C PHE A 66 4.27 -7.16 -10.84
N ILE A 67 5.42 -7.59 -10.31
CA ILE A 67 5.78 -9.01 -10.24
C ILE A 67 4.99 -9.69 -9.12
N THR A 68 4.80 -8.99 -8.00
CA THR A 68 4.12 -9.49 -6.80
C THR A 68 3.28 -8.39 -6.15
N THR A 69 2.47 -8.77 -5.15
CA THR A 69 1.57 -7.82 -4.48
C THR A 69 2.36 -6.71 -3.79
N PRO A 70 2.27 -5.45 -4.25
CA PRO A 70 2.96 -4.34 -3.61
C PRO A 70 2.32 -4.01 -2.26
N GLN A 71 3.07 -3.34 -1.39
CA GLN A 71 2.46 -2.63 -0.27
C GLN A 71 1.57 -1.53 -0.82
N VAL A 72 0.40 -1.37 -0.24
CA VAL A 72 -0.56 -0.33 -0.62
C VAL A 72 -1.04 0.40 0.62
N ALA A 73 -1.11 1.72 0.54
CA ALA A 73 -1.66 2.55 1.59
C ALA A 73 -2.35 3.78 0.99
N TRP A 74 -3.37 4.27 1.66
CA TRP A 74 -3.94 5.57 1.32
C TRP A 74 -2.89 6.66 1.47
N HIS A 75 -2.86 7.57 0.51
CA HIS A 75 -2.24 8.86 0.71
C HIS A 75 -3.13 9.68 1.68
N PRO A 76 -2.57 10.55 2.56
CA PRO A 76 -3.33 11.28 3.57
C PRO A 76 -4.46 12.19 3.06
N ASP A 77 -4.48 12.51 1.76
CA ASP A 77 -5.58 13.27 1.15
C ASP A 77 -6.85 12.45 0.87
N GLY A 78 -6.81 11.12 1.04
CA GLY A 78 -7.93 10.22 0.82
C GLY A 78 -8.35 10.04 -0.64
N GLN A 79 -7.64 10.67 -1.58
CA GLN A 79 -7.97 10.61 -3.02
C GLN A 79 -6.97 9.75 -3.80
N ARG A 80 -5.78 9.54 -3.23
CA ARG A 80 -4.70 8.78 -3.85
C ARG A 80 -4.33 7.56 -3.01
N VAL A 81 -3.75 6.57 -3.67
CA VAL A 81 -3.13 5.39 -3.07
C VAL A 81 -1.66 5.37 -3.46
N SER A 82 -0.79 5.12 -2.50
CA SER A 82 0.63 4.91 -2.72
C SER A 82 0.96 3.42 -2.71
N LEU A 83 1.98 3.05 -3.47
CA LEU A 83 2.42 1.67 -3.63
C LEU A 83 3.94 1.57 -3.50
N TRP A 84 4.42 0.52 -2.83
CA TRP A 84 5.82 0.12 -2.82
C TRP A 84 5.92 -1.35 -3.24
N GLY A 85 6.71 -1.64 -4.28
CA GLY A 85 6.94 -3.01 -4.71
C GLY A 85 7.79 -3.13 -5.97
N THR A 86 7.95 -4.36 -6.44
CA THR A 86 8.78 -4.68 -7.61
C THR A 86 7.96 -4.62 -8.90
N HIS A 87 8.17 -3.57 -9.68
CA HIS A 87 7.59 -3.40 -11.00
C HIS A 87 8.42 -4.17 -12.05
N ARG A 88 7.74 -4.86 -12.96
CA ARG A 88 8.33 -5.79 -13.96
C ARG A 88 9.44 -5.15 -14.80
N GLN A 89 9.28 -3.88 -15.16
CA GLN A 89 10.23 -3.17 -16.03
C GLN A 89 11.18 -2.24 -15.28
N LEU A 90 10.86 -1.87 -14.04
CA LEU A 90 11.50 -0.75 -13.33
C LEU A 90 12.16 -1.16 -12.02
N GLY A 91 12.04 -2.43 -11.63
CA GLY A 91 12.51 -2.94 -10.35
C GLY A 91 11.70 -2.40 -9.18
N ALA A 92 12.34 -2.33 -8.01
CA ALA A 92 11.74 -1.73 -6.82
C ALA A 92 11.35 -0.27 -7.09
N SER A 93 10.09 0.08 -6.82
CA SER A 93 9.57 1.39 -7.17
C SER A 93 8.45 1.83 -6.23
N PHE A 94 8.39 3.14 -6.00
CA PHE A 94 7.33 3.78 -5.24
C PHE A 94 6.46 4.64 -6.17
N TRP A 95 5.15 4.52 -6.00
CA TRP A 95 4.16 5.19 -6.85
C TRP A 95 3.06 5.82 -6.01
N THR A 96 2.44 6.87 -6.51
CA THR A 96 1.20 7.45 -5.96
C THR A 96 0.20 7.69 -7.08
N ILE A 97 -1.04 7.23 -6.90
CA ILE A 97 -2.01 7.07 -7.98
C ILE A 97 -3.40 7.54 -7.52
N PRO A 98 -4.10 8.38 -8.31
CA PRO A 98 -5.49 8.72 -8.05
C PRO A 98 -6.42 7.50 -8.12
N VAL A 99 -7.26 7.32 -7.10
CA VAL A 99 -8.20 6.17 -7.04
C VAL A 99 -9.32 6.29 -8.08
N ALA A 100 -9.70 7.51 -8.46
CA ALA A 100 -10.68 7.78 -9.49
C ALA A 100 -10.16 7.57 -10.92
N GLY A 101 -8.90 7.15 -11.09
CA GLY A 101 -8.21 7.15 -12.37
C GLY A 101 -7.50 8.49 -12.63
N GLY A 102 -6.46 8.44 -13.44
CA GLY A 102 -5.57 9.58 -13.69
C GLY A 102 -4.12 9.12 -13.83
N THR A 103 -3.20 10.08 -13.99
CA THR A 103 -1.79 9.79 -14.21
C THR A 103 -1.09 9.32 -12.93
N PRO A 104 -0.54 8.09 -12.90
CA PRO A 104 0.33 7.64 -11.81
C PRO A 104 1.60 8.48 -11.73
N VAL A 105 2.03 8.83 -10.52
CA VAL A 105 3.29 9.53 -10.29
C VAL A 105 4.30 8.58 -9.65
N ARG A 106 5.45 8.38 -10.31
CA ARG A 106 6.58 7.65 -9.73
C ARG A 106 7.37 8.58 -8.81
N SER A 107 7.64 8.15 -7.59
CA SER A 107 8.62 8.82 -6.75
C SER A 107 10.01 8.30 -7.08
N VAL A 108 10.90 9.22 -7.45
CA VAL A 108 12.29 8.92 -7.75
C VAL A 108 13.15 9.66 -6.73
N PRO A 109 13.92 8.96 -5.88
CA PRO A 109 14.82 9.61 -4.94
C PRO A 109 15.92 10.39 -5.68
N THR A 110 16.56 11.33 -4.99
CA THR A 110 17.75 11.99 -5.53
C THR A 110 18.89 10.97 -5.68
N LYS A 111 19.86 11.25 -6.55
CA LYS A 111 21.05 10.38 -6.73
C LYS A 111 21.80 10.12 -5.42
N GLN A 112 21.83 11.12 -4.53
CA GLN A 112 22.46 11.00 -3.23
C GLN A 112 21.75 9.96 -2.35
N VAL A 113 20.42 10.05 -2.25
CA VAL A 113 19.61 9.08 -1.49
C VAL A 113 19.71 7.70 -2.12
N GLU A 114 19.65 7.61 -3.46
CA GLU A 114 19.81 6.34 -4.16
C GLU A 114 21.16 5.67 -3.85
N GLN A 115 22.26 6.44 -3.81
CA GLN A 115 23.57 5.92 -3.45
C GLN A 115 23.61 5.46 -1.98
N GLN A 116 23.06 6.23 -1.05
CA GLN A 116 22.98 5.86 0.36
C GLN A 116 22.21 4.54 0.58
N LEU A 117 21.09 4.35 -0.12
CA LEU A 117 20.32 3.11 -0.05
C LEU A 117 21.11 1.90 -0.58
N LYS A 118 21.90 2.10 -1.64
CA LYS A 118 22.79 1.05 -2.20
C LYS A 118 23.91 0.68 -1.22
N ASP A 119 24.59 1.68 -0.67
CA ASP A 119 25.71 1.48 0.27
C ASP A 119 25.25 0.76 1.54
N THR A 120 24.02 1.04 1.97
CA THR A 120 23.38 0.41 3.13
C THR A 120 22.88 -1.01 2.84
N ALA A 121 22.66 -1.34 1.56
CA ALA A 121 22.00 -2.58 1.13
C ALA A 121 20.63 -2.81 1.83
N VAL A 122 19.85 -1.73 1.99
CA VAL A 122 18.54 -1.82 2.66
C VAL A 122 17.48 -2.42 1.76
N THR A 123 16.65 -3.30 2.33
CA THR A 123 15.43 -3.82 1.69
C THR A 123 14.21 -3.33 2.45
N PHE A 124 13.34 -2.56 1.78
CA PHE A 124 12.12 -2.03 2.39
C PHE A 124 10.95 -3.02 2.33
N THR A 125 10.21 -3.13 3.43
CA THR A 125 9.12 -4.11 3.63
C THR A 125 7.75 -3.46 3.75
N ASP A 126 7.65 -2.30 4.37
CA ASP A 126 6.41 -1.54 4.57
C ASP A 126 6.68 -0.03 4.56
N PHE A 127 5.63 0.77 4.42
CA PHE A 127 5.71 2.22 4.54
C PHE A 127 4.44 2.80 5.15
N MET A 128 4.57 3.95 5.80
CA MET A 128 3.42 4.72 6.27
C MET A 128 3.64 6.22 6.08
N TRP A 129 2.62 6.88 5.55
CA TRP A 129 2.60 8.32 5.42
C TRP A 129 2.44 9.00 6.77
N ALA A 130 3.15 10.12 6.95
CA ALA A 130 2.79 11.10 7.96
C ALA A 130 1.47 11.79 7.57
N PRO A 131 0.62 12.20 8.53
CA PRO A 131 -0.66 12.87 8.24
C PRO A 131 -0.54 14.13 7.34
N SER A 132 0.63 14.76 7.32
CA SER A 132 0.91 15.92 6.46
C SER A 132 0.92 15.62 4.96
N GLY A 133 1.08 14.36 4.55
CA GLY A 133 1.23 13.95 3.15
C GLY A 133 2.53 14.38 2.49
N ARG A 134 3.51 14.89 3.27
CA ARG A 134 4.81 15.38 2.76
C ARG A 134 5.98 14.46 3.06
N SER A 135 5.79 13.56 4.00
CA SER A 135 6.82 12.66 4.49
C SER A 135 6.18 11.31 4.81
N LEU A 136 6.98 10.28 4.74
CA LEU A 136 6.62 8.91 5.08
C LEU A 136 7.87 8.27 5.69
N TYR A 137 7.67 7.23 6.49
CA TYR A 137 8.77 6.35 6.86
C TYR A 137 8.64 5.03 6.12
N PHE A 138 9.77 4.37 5.89
CA PHE A 138 9.81 2.97 5.50
C PHE A 138 10.30 2.11 6.66
N GLU A 139 9.69 0.94 6.81
CA GLU A 139 10.34 -0.16 7.52
C GLU A 139 11.33 -0.82 6.55
N GLY A 140 12.58 -0.98 6.98
CA GLY A 140 13.63 -1.55 6.14
C GLY A 140 14.63 -2.36 6.92
N THR A 141 15.09 -3.46 6.33
CA THR A 141 16.12 -4.33 6.89
C THR A 141 17.45 -4.11 6.17
N ALA A 142 18.49 -3.84 6.94
CA ALA A 142 19.87 -3.70 6.47
C ALA A 142 20.80 -4.44 7.43
N GLN A 143 21.74 -5.24 6.90
CA GLN A 143 22.74 -5.97 7.69
C GLN A 143 22.14 -6.82 8.83
N GLY A 144 20.96 -7.39 8.60
CA GLY A 144 20.25 -8.22 9.59
C GLY A 144 19.47 -7.45 10.65
N VAL A 145 19.42 -6.11 10.58
CA VAL A 145 18.69 -5.25 11.52
C VAL A 145 17.55 -4.53 10.81
N THR A 146 16.35 -4.61 11.38
CA THR A 146 15.17 -3.86 10.91
C THR A 146 15.09 -2.52 11.63
N ASN A 147 15.02 -1.43 10.86
CA ASN A 147 14.91 -0.05 11.34
C ASN A 147 13.85 0.71 10.55
N LEU A 148 13.49 1.89 11.06
CA LEU A 148 12.69 2.88 10.35
C LEU A 148 13.61 3.86 9.62
N TRP A 149 13.24 4.20 8.39
CA TRP A 149 13.98 5.06 7.46
C TRP A 149 13.14 6.23 6.99
#